data_AF-A0A5D2Z1R4-F1
#
_entry.id   AF-A0A5D2Z1R4-F1
#
_cell.length_a   1.000
_cell.length_b   1.000
_cell.length_c   1.000
_cell.angle_alpha   90.00
_cell.angle_beta   90.00
_cell.angle_gamma   90.00
#
_symmetry.space_group_name_H-M   'P 1'
#
loop_
_entity.id
_entity.type
_entity.pdbx_description
1 polymer ?
#
loop_
_entity_poly.entity_id
_entity_poly.type
_entity_poly.pdbx_seq_one_letter_code
_entity_poly.pdbx_strand_id
1 'polypeptide(L)'
;MEHNEKCAQSQSCSSSPRFPSPNSQSPPPPPPAPASPSLPPPPTPTVVLSPCAACKILRRRCVEKCVLAPYFPPTEPYKFTIAHRVFGASNIIKSLQELPESQRADAVSSMVYEASARIRDPVYGCAGAICQLQKQVSELQAQLAKAQAEIVTMQCQQANLLAIILEMSQSKEASISQHQPYNMDTTCFLDDNNLGSAWEPLWT
;
A
#
# COMPACT_ATOMS: atom_id res chain seq x y z
N MET A 1 -3.32 -30.94 -18.10
CA MET A 1 -2.02 -30.24 -18.13
C MET A 1 -2.28 -28.90 -18.77
N GLU A 2 -1.62 -27.85 -18.26
CA GLU A 2 -1.65 -26.46 -18.73
C GLU A 2 -2.96 -25.68 -18.61
N HIS A 3 -3.06 -24.88 -17.53
CA HIS A 3 -3.55 -23.50 -17.60
C HIS A 3 -2.79 -22.71 -16.54
N ASN A 4 -1.61 -22.20 -16.87
CA ASN A 4 -1.00 -21.15 -16.06
C ASN A 4 -0.05 -20.30 -16.90
N GLU A 5 -0.60 -19.28 -17.56
CA GLU A 5 0.25 -18.23 -18.09
C GLU A 5 -0.54 -16.93 -18.07
N LYS A 6 -0.24 -16.09 -17.07
CA LYS A 6 0.08 -14.67 -17.24
C LYS A 6 -0.13 -13.96 -15.92
N CYS A 7 0.98 -13.61 -15.29
CA CYS A 7 1.02 -12.34 -14.59
C CYS A 7 2.44 -11.79 -14.53
N ALA A 8 2.82 -11.13 -15.62
CA ALA A 8 3.95 -10.22 -15.66
C ALA A 8 3.39 -8.89 -16.16
N GLN A 9 3.25 -7.92 -15.24
CA GLN A 9 3.76 -6.54 -15.37
C GLN A 9 3.23 -5.71 -14.18
N SER A 10 4.11 -5.14 -13.36
CA SER A 10 3.76 -4.02 -12.48
C SER A 10 4.80 -2.92 -12.63
N GLN A 11 4.30 -1.74 -13.03
CA GLN A 11 5.01 -0.47 -12.99
C GLN A 11 4.91 0.10 -11.57
N SER A 12 6.01 0.70 -11.12
CA SER A 12 6.19 1.32 -9.81
C SER A 12 5.68 2.77 -9.79
N CYS A 13 4.84 3.11 -8.81
CA CYS A 13 4.54 4.50 -8.45
C CYS A 13 4.58 4.62 -6.93
N SER A 14 5.42 5.50 -6.36
CA SER A 14 5.23 6.08 -5.02
C SER A 14 6.20 7.24 -4.79
N SER A 15 5.70 8.46 -4.86
CA SER A 15 6.36 9.65 -4.32
C SER A 15 5.33 10.36 -3.43
N SER A 16 5.55 10.38 -2.11
CA SER A 16 4.70 11.13 -1.17
C SER A 16 5.39 12.43 -0.71
N PRO A 17 4.62 13.49 -0.36
CA PRO A 17 5.13 14.83 -0.13
C PRO A 17 5.56 15.07 1.33
N ARG A 18 6.45 16.04 1.50
CA ARG A 18 7.09 16.45 2.77
C ARG A 18 6.33 17.62 3.41
N PHE A 19 5.96 17.51 4.67
CA PHE A 19 5.37 18.61 5.47
C PHE A 19 6.46 19.47 6.16
N PRO A 20 6.23 20.78 6.38
CA PRO A 20 7.19 21.68 6.99
C PRO A 20 7.12 21.69 8.53
N SER A 21 8.28 21.80 9.17
CA SER A 21 8.46 21.85 10.64
C SER A 21 8.27 23.28 11.19
N PRO A 22 7.73 23.45 12.41
CA PRO A 22 7.62 24.77 13.03
C PRO A 22 8.87 25.16 13.84
N ASN A 23 9.15 26.46 13.84
CA ASN A 23 10.21 27.19 14.53
C ASN A 23 10.40 26.78 16.00
N SER A 24 11.65 26.54 16.40
CA SER A 24 12.07 26.48 17.81
C SER A 24 12.96 27.68 18.14
N GLN A 25 12.44 28.63 18.94
CA GLN A 25 13.24 29.69 19.55
C GLN A 25 14.09 29.09 20.68
N SER A 26 15.40 29.39 20.68
CA SER A 26 16.35 28.88 21.67
C SER A 26 16.52 29.89 22.83
N PRO A 27 16.58 29.47 24.11
CA PRO A 27 16.92 30.36 25.22
C PRO A 27 18.45 30.57 25.35
N PRO A 28 18.90 31.66 26.02
CA PRO A 28 20.32 31.99 26.16
C PRO A 28 21.06 31.09 27.18
N PRO A 29 22.40 30.99 27.09
CA PRO A 29 23.19 30.06 27.89
C PRO A 29 23.45 30.55 29.34
N PRO A 30 23.63 29.62 30.31
CA PRO A 30 24.02 29.96 31.68
C PRO A 30 25.54 30.25 31.84
N PRO A 31 25.96 30.91 32.94
CA PRO A 31 27.36 31.29 33.18
C PRO A 31 28.28 30.10 33.50
N PRO A 32 29.62 30.25 33.35
CA PRO A 32 30.58 29.16 33.48
C PRO A 32 30.81 28.75 34.95
N ALA A 33 30.81 27.44 35.20
CA ALA A 33 31.17 26.84 36.48
C ALA A 33 32.71 26.78 36.67
N PRO A 34 33.22 26.76 37.93
CA PRO A 34 34.65 26.74 38.20
C PRO A 34 35.30 25.40 37.82
N ALA A 35 36.55 25.50 37.33
CA ALA A 35 37.35 24.39 36.82
C ALA A 35 37.57 23.31 37.91
N SER A 36 37.09 22.11 37.64
CA SER A 36 37.44 20.89 38.39
C SER A 36 38.65 20.20 37.75
N PRO A 37 39.50 19.53 38.54
CA PRO A 37 40.76 18.97 38.06
C PRO A 37 40.53 17.84 37.05
N SER A 38 41.40 17.79 36.04
CA SER A 38 41.36 16.89 34.89
C SER A 38 41.33 15.42 35.31
N LEU A 39 40.18 14.76 35.13
CA LEU A 39 40.14 13.30 35.14
C LEU A 39 40.90 12.76 33.90
N PRO A 40 41.63 11.64 34.03
CA PRO A 40 42.24 10.97 32.88
C PRO A 40 41.17 10.59 31.84
N PRO A 41 41.52 10.56 30.53
CA PRO A 41 40.56 10.18 29.50
C PRO A 41 39.98 8.79 29.82
N PRO A 42 38.66 8.59 29.64
CA PRO A 42 38.06 7.28 29.84
C PRO A 42 38.75 6.28 28.90
N PRO A 43 38.95 5.01 29.32
CA PRO A 43 39.41 4.00 28.39
C PRO A 43 38.43 3.99 27.22
N THR A 44 38.93 4.21 26.00
CA THR A 44 38.17 3.94 24.79
C THR A 44 37.50 2.58 25.00
N PRO A 45 36.16 2.46 24.94
CA PRO A 45 35.59 1.15 24.95
C PRO A 45 36.21 0.47 23.74
N THR A 46 37.06 -0.52 24.00
CA THR A 46 37.35 -1.54 23.01
C THR A 46 36.00 -2.22 22.86
N VAL A 47 35.13 -1.63 22.03
CA VAL A 47 33.88 -2.25 21.62
C VAL A 47 34.37 -3.55 21.07
N VAL A 48 34.09 -4.63 21.79
CA VAL A 48 34.33 -5.96 21.28
C VAL A 48 33.39 -6.02 20.09
N LEU A 49 33.92 -5.73 18.90
CA LEU A 49 33.16 -5.63 17.66
C LEU A 49 32.69 -7.05 17.38
N SER A 50 31.55 -7.40 17.95
CA SER A 50 30.94 -8.70 17.76
C SER A 50 30.74 -8.87 16.26
N PRO A 51 31.19 -10.00 15.68
CA PRO A 51 31.06 -10.20 14.25
C PRO A 51 29.58 -10.13 13.86
N CYS A 52 29.28 -9.49 12.73
CA CYS A 52 27.91 -9.48 12.23
C CYS A 52 27.38 -10.90 12.01
N ALA A 53 26.05 -11.07 11.96
CA ALA A 53 25.44 -12.39 11.83
C ALA A 53 25.99 -13.16 10.61
N ALA A 54 26.19 -12.46 9.50
CA ALA A 54 26.75 -13.04 8.28
C ALA A 54 28.15 -13.60 8.47
N CYS A 55 29.07 -12.80 9.02
CA CYS A 55 30.45 -13.23 9.25
C CYS A 55 30.52 -14.37 10.28
N LYS A 56 29.66 -14.34 11.31
CA LYS A 56 29.53 -15.43 12.29
C LYS A 56 29.09 -16.74 11.63
N ILE A 57 28.07 -16.71 10.77
CA ILE A 57 27.54 -17.89 10.07
C ILE A 57 28.52 -18.43 9.02
N LEU A 58 29.20 -17.53 8.29
CA LEU A 58 30.22 -17.88 7.30
C LEU A 58 31.56 -18.29 7.92
N ARG A 59 31.71 -18.22 9.24
CA ARG A 59 32.95 -18.52 9.98
C ARG A 59 34.17 -17.74 9.46
N ARG A 60 33.96 -16.47 9.09
CA ARG A 60 35.03 -15.58 8.59
C ARG A 60 35.20 -14.35 9.48
N ARG A 61 36.34 -13.68 9.38
CA ARG A 61 36.62 -12.43 10.13
C ARG A 61 35.69 -11.32 9.64
N CYS A 62 35.06 -10.61 10.59
CA CYS A 62 34.33 -9.38 10.31
C CYS A 62 35.31 -8.20 10.36
N VAL A 63 35.44 -7.47 9.24
CA VAL A 63 36.29 -6.27 9.14
C VAL A 63 35.47 -5.00 9.40
N GLU A 64 36.15 -3.91 9.76
CA GLU A 64 35.52 -2.60 10.06
C GLU A 64 34.56 -2.11 8.94
N LYS A 65 34.93 -2.35 7.67
CA LYS A 65 34.13 -1.96 6.50
C LYS A 65 33.36 -3.15 5.88
N CYS A 66 32.83 -4.04 6.71
CA CYS A 66 32.07 -5.18 6.23
C CYS A 66 30.74 -4.74 5.60
N VAL A 67 30.57 -5.00 4.30
CA VAL A 67 29.34 -4.65 3.55
C VAL A 67 28.06 -5.30 4.08
N LEU A 68 28.18 -6.42 4.81
CA LEU A 68 27.04 -7.14 5.39
C LEU A 68 26.69 -6.67 6.80
N ALA A 69 27.61 -6.00 7.50
CA ALA A 69 27.43 -5.67 8.91
C ALA A 69 26.25 -4.73 9.20
N PRO A 70 25.99 -3.68 8.41
CA PRO A 70 24.85 -2.79 8.63
C PRO A 70 23.49 -3.48 8.47
N TYR A 71 23.40 -4.54 7.65
CA TYR A 71 22.13 -5.15 7.26
C TYR A 71 21.85 -6.50 7.95
N PHE A 72 22.89 -7.16 8.47
CA PHE A 72 22.79 -8.43 9.18
C PHE A 72 23.37 -8.32 10.60
N PRO A 73 22.67 -7.61 11.51
CA PRO A 73 23.16 -7.42 12.87
C PRO A 73 23.21 -8.77 13.62
N PRO A 74 24.07 -8.91 14.64
CA PRO A 74 24.16 -10.13 15.44
C PRO A 74 22.85 -10.51 16.16
N THR A 75 21.95 -9.54 16.37
CA THR A 75 20.63 -9.72 17.00
C THR A 75 19.66 -10.53 16.15
N GLU A 76 19.85 -10.57 14.83
CA GLU A 76 18.92 -11.18 13.88
C GLU A 76 19.61 -12.22 12.97
N PRO A 77 20.20 -13.28 13.54
CA PRO A 77 20.96 -14.26 12.77
C PRO A 77 20.11 -14.99 11.73
N TYR A 78 18.81 -15.15 12.01
CA TYR A 78 17.87 -15.81 11.13
C TYR A 78 17.76 -15.14 9.76
N LYS A 79 17.81 -13.80 9.68
CA LYS A 79 17.74 -13.06 8.40
C LYS A 79 18.84 -13.50 7.44
N PHE A 80 20.08 -13.61 7.94
CA PHE A 80 21.18 -14.08 7.10
C PHE A 80 21.05 -15.56 6.78
N THR A 81 20.67 -16.41 7.74
CA THR A 81 20.52 -17.85 7.49
C THR A 81 19.58 -18.15 6.34
N ILE A 82 18.40 -17.52 6.31
CA ILE A 82 17.41 -17.77 5.25
C ILE A 82 17.86 -17.18 3.92
N ALA A 83 18.35 -15.94 3.90
CA ALA A 83 18.81 -15.30 2.67
C ALA A 83 19.99 -16.08 2.07
N HIS A 84 20.96 -16.47 2.90
CA HIS A 84 22.12 -17.25 2.49
C HIS A 84 21.74 -18.61 1.90
N ARG A 85 20.73 -19.28 2.45
CA ARG A 85 20.29 -20.59 1.97
C ARG A 85 19.74 -20.54 0.53
N VAL A 86 19.08 -19.45 0.17
CA VAL A 86 18.41 -19.32 -1.15
C VAL A 86 19.28 -18.60 -2.17
N PHE A 87 19.88 -17.47 -1.79
CA PHE A 87 20.66 -16.65 -2.71
C PHE A 87 22.15 -16.99 -2.68
N GLY A 88 22.67 -17.45 -1.54
CA GLY A 88 24.11 -17.60 -1.32
C GLY A 88 24.80 -16.28 -0.96
N ALA A 89 25.89 -16.37 -0.19
CA ALA A 89 26.59 -15.17 0.31
C ALA A 89 27.14 -14.28 -0.82
N SER A 90 27.71 -14.89 -1.87
CA SER A 90 28.32 -14.17 -2.98
C SER A 90 27.31 -13.33 -3.76
N ASN A 91 26.12 -13.89 -4.02
CA ASN A 91 25.06 -13.18 -4.73
C ASN A 91 24.49 -12.04 -3.88
N ILE A 92 24.29 -12.26 -2.58
CA ILE A 92 23.87 -11.19 -1.66
C ILE A 92 24.89 -10.04 -1.69
N ILE A 93 26.19 -10.34 -1.57
CA ILE A 93 27.24 -9.31 -1.61
C ILE A 93 27.23 -8.58 -2.95
N LYS A 94 27.14 -9.31 -4.07
CA LYS A 94 27.10 -8.74 -5.41
C LYS A 94 25.92 -7.79 -5.59
N SER A 95 24.70 -8.23 -5.25
CA SER A 95 23.50 -7.40 -5.34
C SER A 95 23.57 -6.16 -4.48
N LEU A 96 24.13 -6.24 -3.26
CA LEU A 96 24.32 -5.05 -2.43
C LEU A 96 25.34 -4.08 -3.04
N GLN A 97 26.41 -4.56 -3.64
CA GLN A 97 27.41 -3.72 -4.29
C GLN A 97 26.89 -3.01 -5.54
N GLU A 98 25.97 -3.64 -6.27
CA GLU A 98 25.33 -3.06 -7.47
C GLU A 98 24.30 -1.98 -7.14
N LEU A 99 23.81 -1.93 -5.90
CA LEU A 99 22.79 -0.98 -5.45
C LEU A 99 23.39 0.24 -4.72
N PRO A 100 22.75 1.42 -4.85
CA PRO A 100 23.07 2.58 -4.02
C PRO A 100 22.75 2.28 -2.54
N GLU A 101 23.51 2.88 -1.62
CA GLU A 101 23.44 2.57 -0.20
C GLU A 101 22.04 2.75 0.41
N SER A 102 21.28 3.74 -0.09
CA SER A 102 19.92 4.03 0.33
C SER A 102 18.94 2.87 0.09
N GLN A 103 19.17 2.04 -0.92
CA GLN A 103 18.26 0.95 -1.31
C GLN A 103 18.69 -0.41 -0.75
N ARG A 104 19.91 -0.52 -0.22
CA ARG A 104 20.47 -1.80 0.24
C ARG A 104 19.67 -2.42 1.40
N ALA A 105 19.14 -1.59 2.31
CA ALA A 105 18.32 -2.08 3.42
C ALA A 105 17.01 -2.71 2.93
N ASP A 106 16.34 -2.07 1.96
CA ASP A 106 15.12 -2.57 1.35
C ASP A 106 15.38 -3.82 0.51
N ALA A 107 16.51 -3.86 -0.20
CA ALA A 107 16.94 -5.04 -0.95
C ALA A 107 17.20 -6.24 -0.04
N VAL A 108 17.88 -6.06 1.11
CA VAL A 108 18.03 -7.13 2.10
C VAL A 108 16.68 -7.59 2.63
N SER A 109 15.78 -6.67 2.95
CA SER A 109 14.43 -7.02 3.42
C SER A 109 13.66 -7.84 2.39
N SER A 110 13.78 -7.48 1.10
CA SER A 110 13.18 -8.21 -0.03
C SER A 110 13.79 -9.59 -0.21
N MET A 111 15.12 -9.72 -0.21
CA MET A 111 15.81 -11.01 -0.26
C MET A 111 15.41 -11.92 0.92
N VAL A 112 15.31 -11.38 2.13
CA VAL A 112 14.88 -12.14 3.32
C VAL A 112 13.44 -12.62 3.15
N TYR A 113 12.53 -11.76 2.67
CA TYR A 113 11.14 -12.14 2.40
C TYR A 113 11.03 -13.24 1.33
N GLU A 114 11.68 -13.06 0.18
CA GLU A 114 11.67 -14.03 -0.92
C GLU A 114 12.29 -15.37 -0.52
N ALA A 115 13.42 -15.33 0.19
CA ALA A 115 14.05 -16.55 0.70
C ALA A 115 13.14 -17.29 1.68
N SER A 116 12.50 -16.55 2.59
CA SER A 116 11.53 -17.10 3.55
C SER A 116 10.35 -17.75 2.82
N ALA A 117 9.82 -17.11 1.77
CA ALA A 117 8.75 -17.67 0.96
C ALA A 117 9.18 -18.95 0.24
N ARG A 118 10.37 -18.97 -0.38
CA ARG A 118 10.92 -20.17 -1.05
C ARG A 118 11.18 -21.33 -0.09
N ILE A 119 11.57 -21.05 1.16
CA ILE A 119 11.76 -22.09 2.18
C ILE A 119 10.42 -22.74 2.55
N ARG A 120 9.33 -21.96 2.65
CA ARG A 120 7.98 -22.47 2.95
C ARG A 120 7.35 -23.18 1.75
N ASP A 121 7.55 -22.64 0.55
CA ASP A 121 7.07 -23.19 -0.71
C ASP A 121 8.25 -23.31 -1.69
N PRO A 122 8.89 -24.50 -1.76
CA PRO A 122 10.02 -24.73 -2.66
C PRO A 122 9.67 -24.67 -4.16
N VAL A 123 8.38 -24.80 -4.50
CA VAL A 123 7.92 -24.85 -5.89
C VAL A 123 7.63 -23.44 -6.40
N TYR A 124 6.78 -22.69 -5.70
CA TYR A 124 6.32 -21.37 -6.17
C TYR A 124 6.89 -20.20 -5.36
N GLY A 125 7.34 -20.42 -4.13
CA GLY A 125 7.88 -19.35 -3.27
C GLY A 125 6.98 -18.13 -3.16
N CYS A 126 7.51 -16.94 -3.45
CA CYS A 126 6.72 -15.70 -3.49
C CYS A 126 5.76 -15.62 -4.69
N ALA A 127 6.02 -16.33 -5.79
CA ALA A 127 5.12 -16.35 -6.94
C ALA A 127 3.76 -16.98 -6.60
N GLY A 128 3.71 -17.93 -5.67
CA GLY A 128 2.46 -18.49 -5.16
C GLY A 128 1.59 -17.43 -4.46
N ALA A 129 2.20 -16.59 -3.63
CA ALA A 129 1.52 -15.47 -2.98
C ALA A 129 1.01 -14.44 -4.01
N ILE A 130 1.83 -14.14 -5.02
CA ILE A 130 1.43 -13.25 -6.12
C ILE A 130 0.20 -13.80 -6.86
N CYS A 131 0.21 -15.09 -7.23
CA CYS A 131 -0.92 -15.72 -7.92
C CYS A 131 -2.20 -15.71 -7.06
N GLN A 132 -2.08 -15.98 -5.76
CA GLN A 132 -3.22 -15.95 -4.84
C GLN A 132 -3.82 -14.54 -4.73
N LEU A 133 -2.98 -13.51 -4.59
CA LEU A 133 -3.43 -12.13 -4.52
C LEU A 133 -4.10 -11.69 -5.82
N GLN A 134 -3.55 -12.07 -6.97
CA GLN A 134 -4.15 -11.76 -8.27
C GLN A 134 -5.52 -12.41 -8.44
N LYS A 135 -5.66 -13.68 -8.02
CA LYS A 135 -6.97 -14.34 -7.99
C LYS A 135 -7.97 -13.61 -7.10
N GLN A 136 -7.54 -13.15 -5.92
CA GLN A 136 -8.41 -12.38 -5.02
C GLN A 136 -8.83 -11.05 -5.64
N VAL A 137 -7.91 -10.34 -6.30
CA VAL A 137 -8.24 -9.10 -7.03
C VAL A 137 -9.27 -9.38 -8.11
N SER A 138 -9.11 -10.42 -8.92
CA SER A 138 -10.07 -10.78 -9.97
C SER A 138 -11.44 -11.17 -9.40
N GLU A 139 -11.48 -11.93 -8.32
CA GLU A 139 -12.73 -12.30 -7.63
C GLU A 139 -13.46 -11.07 -7.11
N LEU A 140 -12.74 -10.17 -6.43
CA LEU A 140 -13.32 -8.93 -5.89
C LEU A 140 -13.82 -8.01 -7.02
N GLN A 141 -13.09 -7.93 -8.15
CA GLN A 141 -13.54 -7.20 -9.33
C GLN A 141 -14.81 -7.80 -9.93
N ALA A 142 -14.94 -9.13 -9.98
CA ALA A 142 -16.15 -9.79 -10.45
C ALA A 142 -17.35 -9.54 -9.52
N GLN A 143 -17.13 -9.57 -8.21
CA GLN A 143 -18.17 -9.24 -7.22
C GLN A 143 -18.61 -7.78 -7.34
N LEU A 144 -17.67 -6.85 -7.54
CA LEU A 144 -17.98 -5.45 -7.77
C LEU A 144 -18.81 -5.26 -9.05
N ALA A 145 -18.41 -5.88 -10.15
CA ALA A 145 -19.14 -5.81 -11.41
C ALA A 145 -20.56 -6.38 -11.29
N LYS A 146 -20.73 -7.49 -10.56
CA LYS A 146 -22.04 -8.08 -10.27
C LYS A 146 -22.93 -7.10 -9.47
N ALA A 147 -22.42 -6.54 -8.38
CA ALA A 147 -23.17 -5.59 -7.56
C ALA A 147 -23.57 -4.34 -8.36
N GLN A 148 -22.67 -3.83 -9.20
CA GLN A 148 -22.96 -2.69 -10.09
C GLN A 148 -24.07 -3.03 -11.09
N ALA A 149 -24.03 -4.22 -11.71
CA ALA A 149 -25.08 -4.67 -12.62
C ALA A 149 -26.45 -4.83 -11.92
N GLU A 150 -26.46 -5.33 -10.68
CA GLU A 150 -27.67 -5.41 -9.86
C GLU A 150 -28.27 -4.03 -9.58
N ILE A 151 -27.45 -3.04 -9.23
CA ILE A 151 -27.91 -1.65 -9.02
C ILE A 151 -28.56 -1.08 -10.28
N VAL A 152 -27.90 -1.21 -11.43
CA VAL A 152 -28.44 -0.71 -12.71
C VAL A 152 -29.75 -1.42 -13.07
N THR A 153 -29.83 -2.72 -12.81
CA THR A 153 -31.04 -3.51 -13.05
C THR A 153 -32.20 -2.99 -12.19
N MET A 154 -31.98 -2.74 -10.90
CA MET A 154 -33.00 -2.20 -10.00
C MET A 154 -33.44 -0.79 -10.42
N GLN A 155 -32.50 0.08 -10.79
CA GLN A 155 -32.81 1.43 -11.28
C GLN A 155 -33.63 1.41 -12.57
N CYS A 156 -33.29 0.52 -13.52
CA CYS A 156 -34.06 0.34 -14.75
C CYS A 156 -35.48 -0.16 -14.48
N GLN A 157 -35.63 -1.13 -13.56
CA GLN A 157 -36.95 -1.61 -13.13
C GLN A 157 -37.78 -0.50 -12.49
N GLN A 158 -37.17 0.32 -11.62
CA GLN A 158 -37.83 1.46 -10.99
C GLN A 158 -38.28 2.49 -12.04
N ALA A 159 -37.42 2.85 -12.99
CA ALA A 159 -37.75 3.78 -14.07
C ALA A 159 -38.89 3.26 -14.96
N ASN A 160 -38.87 1.97 -15.30
CA ASN A 160 -39.93 1.36 -16.09
C ASN A 160 -41.29 1.37 -15.36
N LEU A 161 -41.30 1.07 -14.05
CA LEU A 161 -42.52 1.16 -13.24
C LEU A 161 -43.06 2.59 -13.18
N LEU A 162 -42.20 3.59 -13.01
CA LEU A 162 -42.60 5.00 -13.03
C LEU A 162 -43.20 5.42 -14.37
N ALA A 163 -42.61 4.97 -15.49
CA ALA A 163 -43.15 5.23 -16.83
C ALA A 163 -44.58 4.68 -16.99
N ILE A 164 -44.81 3.42 -16.58
CA ILE A 164 -46.14 2.79 -16.62
C ILE A 164 -47.16 3.59 -15.78
N ILE A 165 -46.78 4.02 -14.58
CA ILE A 165 -47.66 4.80 -13.70
C ILE A 165 -48.04 6.14 -14.35
N LEU A 166 -47.09 6.82 -14.99
CA LEU A 166 -47.33 8.08 -15.69
C LEU A 166 -48.28 7.89 -16.89
N GLU A 167 -48.08 6.86 -17.70
CA GLU A 167 -48.97 6.55 -18.84
C GLU A 167 -50.43 6.26 -18.40
N MET A 168 -50.59 5.52 -17.30
CA MET A 168 -51.92 5.24 -16.72
C MET A 168 -52.62 6.52 -16.22
N SER A 169 -51.86 7.50 -15.72
CA SER A 169 -52.41 8.78 -15.25
C SER A 169 -52.90 9.68 -16.38
N GLN A 170 -52.17 9.78 -17.50
CA GLN A 170 -52.58 10.57 -18.68
C GLN A 170 -53.85 10.03 -19.34
N SER A 171 -54.00 8.71 -19.36
CA SER A 171 -55.19 8.03 -19.91
C SER A 171 -56.48 8.40 -19.15
N LYS A 172 -56.35 8.73 -17.86
CA LYS A 172 -57.48 9.08 -17.00
C LYS A 172 -57.93 10.54 -17.18
N GLU A 173 -56.99 11.46 -17.42
CA GLU A 173 -57.29 12.87 -17.70
C GLU A 173 -57.91 13.11 -19.08
N ALA A 174 -57.54 12.33 -20.10
CA ALA A 174 -58.14 12.40 -21.43
C ALA A 174 -59.63 11.99 -21.44
N SER A 175 -60.06 11.14 -20.49
CA SER A 175 -61.46 10.73 -20.34
C SER A 175 -62.36 11.72 -19.57
N ILE A 176 -61.77 12.76 -18.94
CA ILE A 176 -62.51 13.75 -18.12
C ILE A 176 -62.72 15.09 -18.86
N SER A 177 -62.23 15.24 -20.10
CA SER A 177 -62.33 16.51 -20.88
C SER A 177 -63.49 16.61 -21.87
N GLN A 178 -64.71 16.13 -21.54
CA GLN A 178 -65.91 16.47 -22.31
C GLN A 178 -66.83 17.55 -21.69
N HIS A 179 -66.49 18.16 -20.55
CA HIS A 179 -67.23 19.34 -20.07
C HIS A 179 -66.31 20.38 -19.40
N GLN A 180 -66.09 21.51 -20.07
CA GLN A 180 -65.59 22.79 -19.53
C GLN A 180 -66.81 23.67 -19.14
N PRO A 181 -66.73 24.62 -18.15
CA PRO A 181 -65.90 25.83 -18.32
C PRO A 181 -65.22 26.45 -17.05
N TYR A 182 -64.20 27.28 -17.32
CA TYR A 182 -63.64 28.48 -16.63
C TYR A 182 -63.03 28.40 -15.21
N ASN A 183 -61.75 28.81 -15.03
CA ASN A 183 -61.28 30.11 -14.48
C ASN A 183 -59.74 30.13 -14.24
N MET A 184 -59.16 31.34 -14.22
CA MET A 184 -57.72 31.67 -14.24
C MET A 184 -56.95 31.45 -12.92
N ASP A 185 -55.62 31.39 -13.12
CA ASP A 185 -54.50 31.74 -12.24
C ASP A 185 -54.38 31.03 -10.89
N THR A 186 -53.42 30.08 -10.83
CA THR A 186 -52.59 29.86 -9.64
C THR A 186 -51.25 29.27 -10.09
N THR A 187 -50.31 30.18 -10.29
CA THR A 187 -48.90 30.11 -9.91
C THR A 187 -48.22 28.74 -9.90
N CYS A 188 -47.35 28.59 -10.88
CA CYS A 188 -46.25 27.63 -10.94
C CYS A 188 -45.41 27.68 -9.66
N PHE A 189 -45.44 26.65 -8.84
CA PHE A 189 -44.37 26.38 -7.88
C PHE A 189 -44.41 24.92 -7.46
N LEU A 190 -43.45 24.12 -7.95
CA LEU A 190 -42.78 23.09 -7.18
C LEU A 190 -41.42 22.83 -7.86
N ASP A 191 -40.45 23.61 -7.36
CA ASP A 191 -39.06 23.27 -7.10
C ASP A 191 -38.41 22.15 -7.92
N ASP A 192 -37.54 22.63 -8.80
CA ASP A 192 -36.35 21.96 -9.33
C ASP A 192 -35.43 21.59 -8.16
N ASN A 193 -35.57 20.36 -7.64
CA ASN A 193 -34.66 19.81 -6.64
C ASN A 193 -33.94 18.59 -7.20
N ASN A 194 -32.96 18.89 -8.05
CA ASN A 194 -31.60 18.38 -7.99
C ASN A 194 -31.40 17.15 -7.07
N LEU A 195 -31.63 15.96 -7.61
CA LEU A 195 -30.93 14.75 -7.17
C LEU A 195 -30.24 14.08 -8.36
N GLY A 196 -29.57 14.92 -9.14
CA GLY A 196 -28.58 14.50 -10.12
C GLY A 196 -27.21 14.89 -9.60
N SER A 197 -26.39 13.90 -9.26
CA SER A 197 -24.95 13.99 -8.96
C SER A 197 -24.56 14.18 -7.50
N ALA A 198 -24.34 13.07 -6.80
CA ALA A 198 -23.25 12.95 -5.81
C ALA A 198 -22.99 11.47 -5.51
N TRP A 199 -22.74 10.67 -6.55
CA TRP A 199 -22.00 9.41 -6.37
C TRP A 199 -20.56 9.70 -6.78
N GLU A 200 -19.80 10.34 -5.89
CA GLU A 200 -18.34 10.40 -6.04
C GLU A 200 -17.75 9.10 -5.51
N PRO A 201 -16.97 8.35 -6.33
CA PRO A 201 -16.15 7.26 -5.81
C PRO A 201 -15.04 7.84 -4.94
N LEU A 202 -15.14 7.58 -3.63
CA LEU A 202 -14.17 7.98 -2.63
C LEU A 202 -12.93 7.06 -2.71
N TRP A 203 -12.10 7.27 -3.74
CA TRP A 203 -10.71 6.83 -3.75
C TRP A 203 -9.89 7.80 -4.61
N THR A 204 -9.28 8.78 -3.95
CA THR A 204 -8.16 9.58 -4.48
C THR A 204 -7.15 9.74 -3.36
#